data_AF-A0A0N1IAM0-F1
#
_entry.id   AF-A0A0N1IAM0-F1
#
_cell.length_a   1.000
_cell.length_b   1.000
_cell.length_c   1.000
_cell.angle_alpha   90.00
_cell.angle_beta   90.00
_cell.angle_gamma   90.00
#
_symmetry.space_group_name_H-M   'P 1'
#
loop_
_entity.id
_entity.type
_entity.pdbx_description
1 polymer ?
#
loop_
_entity_poly.entity_id
_entity_poly.type
_entity_poly.pdbx_seq_one_letter_code
_entity_poly.pdbx_strand_id
1 'polypeptide(L)'
;MDLTENAMWVLVEEAVIEDRGEDEEEVLAKMVRSYFARRGLADTLHAFDEEQHAYHKSASVLSQRSTSSTKATDTCAAEKDDAMMFGSFAPPAAPSGHEEHEIDRRKSAQLLCLQERFDAAAALMPPTSLARIRLLCIQARYLADVGAAVSFLASNVAPLVPFCVNPVLGHEVYAATLTNVFNPHRRLLQLDIETLAKEVNDELCGEGHPSSLDILFNWAYWQETSA
;
A
#
# COMPACT_ATOMS: atom_id res chain seq x y z
N MET A 1 3.72 -2.97 -44.28
CA MET A 1 2.85 -3.68 -43.33
C MET A 1 3.21 -3.24 -41.92
N ASP A 2 2.61 -2.23 -41.30
CA ASP A 2 1.97 -1.00 -41.79
C ASP A 2 1.82 -0.12 -40.55
N LEU A 3 2.72 0.87 -40.39
CA LEU A 3 2.68 1.83 -39.27
C LEU A 3 1.33 2.56 -39.20
N THR A 4 0.67 2.71 -40.35
CA THR A 4 -0.66 3.29 -40.50
C THR A 4 -1.79 2.36 -40.06
N GLU A 5 -1.65 1.05 -40.23
CA GLU A 5 -2.62 0.08 -39.71
C GLU A 5 -2.56 0.03 -38.19
N ASN A 6 -1.35 0.01 -37.60
CA ASN A 6 -1.20 0.12 -36.14
C ASN A 6 -1.79 1.43 -35.58
N ALA A 7 -1.54 2.57 -36.23
CA ALA A 7 -2.12 3.84 -35.79
C ALA A 7 -3.65 3.87 -35.89
N MET A 8 -4.22 3.23 -36.92
CA MET A 8 -5.66 3.13 -37.10
C MET A 8 -6.30 2.19 -36.08
N TRP A 9 -5.63 1.09 -35.72
CA TRP A 9 -6.08 0.21 -34.65
C TRP A 9 -6.03 0.88 -33.28
N VAL A 10 -5.01 1.69 -32.99
CA VAL A 10 -4.93 2.50 -31.76
C VAL A 10 -6.10 3.48 -31.65
N LEU A 11 -6.46 4.16 -32.75
CA LEU A 11 -7.61 5.09 -32.76
C LEU A 11 -8.96 4.37 -32.58
N VAL A 12 -9.10 3.16 -33.12
CA VAL A 12 -10.30 2.33 -32.94
C VAL A 12 -10.38 1.81 -31.51
N GLU A 13 -9.25 1.43 -30.92
CA GLU A 13 -9.15 0.99 -29.53
C GLU A 13 -9.49 2.15 -28.58
N GLU A 14 -8.90 3.34 -28.80
CA GLU A 14 -9.18 4.58 -28.07
C GLU A 14 -10.67 4.95 -28.12
N ALA A 15 -11.29 4.88 -29.31
CA ALA A 15 -12.72 5.14 -29.46
C ALA A 15 -13.62 4.09 -28.80
N VAL A 16 -13.20 2.82 -28.76
CA VAL A 16 -13.95 1.73 -28.09
C VAL A 16 -13.84 1.83 -26.57
N ILE A 17 -12.70 2.28 -26.06
CA ILE A 17 -12.47 2.55 -24.63
C ILE A 17 -13.35 3.73 -24.19
N GLU A 18 -13.38 4.81 -24.98
CA GLU A 18 -14.21 5.99 -24.73
C GLU A 18 -15.71 5.65 -24.76
N ASP A 19 -16.16 4.80 -25.69
CA ASP A 19 -17.57 4.35 -25.80
C ASP A 19 -18.00 3.39 -24.66
N ARG A 20 -17.04 2.72 -24.01
CA ARG A 20 -17.28 1.90 -22.81
C ARG A 20 -17.30 2.70 -21.50
N GLY A 21 -16.85 3.97 -21.53
CA GLY A 21 -16.72 4.79 -20.34
C GLY A 21 -15.70 4.26 -19.33
N GLU A 22 -14.72 3.47 -19.80
CA GLU A 22 -13.61 2.99 -18.98
C GLU A 22 -12.56 4.09 -18.91
N ASP A 23 -12.53 4.86 -17.81
CA ASP A 23 -11.51 5.88 -17.57
C ASP A 23 -10.19 5.20 -17.15
N GLU A 24 -9.36 4.90 -18.15
CA GLU A 24 -8.03 4.31 -17.94
C GLU A 24 -7.15 5.17 -17.03
N GLU A 25 -7.31 6.49 -17.09
CA GLU A 25 -6.58 7.44 -16.26
C GLU A 25 -6.99 7.30 -14.79
N GLU A 26 -8.28 7.10 -14.51
CA GLU A 26 -8.78 6.82 -13.16
C GLU A 26 -8.25 5.47 -12.63
N VAL A 27 -8.18 4.44 -13.47
CA VAL A 27 -7.64 3.13 -13.09
C VAL A 27 -6.14 3.23 -12.79
N LEU A 28 -5.37 3.91 -13.64
CA LEU A 28 -3.94 4.15 -13.43
C LEU A 28 -3.69 4.99 -12.18
N ALA A 29 -4.49 6.04 -11.96
CA ALA A 29 -4.40 6.86 -10.77
C ALA A 29 -4.65 6.06 -9.49
N LYS A 30 -5.64 5.16 -9.49
CA LYS A 30 -5.88 4.21 -8.38
C LYS A 30 -4.70 3.26 -8.16
N MET A 31 -4.06 2.78 -9.22
CA MET A 31 -2.86 1.93 -9.11
C MET A 31 -1.68 2.68 -8.48
N VAL A 32 -1.42 3.90 -8.94
CA VAL A 32 -0.34 4.77 -8.43
C VAL A 32 -0.59 5.16 -6.97
N ARG A 33 -1.84 5.52 -6.64
CA ARG A 33 -2.29 5.81 -5.27
C ARG A 33 -2.04 4.62 -4.34
N SER A 34 -2.46 3.41 -4.76
CA SER A 34 -2.21 2.16 -4.03
C SER A 34 -0.72 1.90 -3.82
N TYR A 35 0.11 2.18 -4.83
CA TYR A 35 1.56 2.03 -4.72
C TYR A 35 2.17 2.99 -3.68
N PHE A 36 1.83 4.28 -3.72
CA PHE A 36 2.33 5.26 -2.75
C PHE A 36 1.88 4.93 -1.33
N ALA A 37 0.61 4.54 -1.15
CA ALA A 37 0.08 4.13 0.14
C ALA A 37 0.83 2.92 0.72
N ARG A 38 1.14 1.89 -0.07
CA ARG A 38 1.86 0.70 0.41
C ARG A 38 3.33 0.97 0.73
N ARG A 39 3.97 1.84 -0.04
CA ARG A 39 5.38 2.23 0.17
C ARG A 39 5.59 3.23 1.30
N GLY A 40 4.52 3.72 1.92
CA GLY A 40 4.62 4.66 3.03
C GLY A 40 4.92 6.10 2.59
N LEU A 41 4.61 6.44 1.33
CA LEU A 41 4.95 7.73 0.73
C LEU A 41 3.82 8.75 0.95
N ALA A 42 3.58 9.13 2.21
CA ALA A 42 2.49 10.02 2.62
C ALA A 42 2.50 11.37 1.90
N ASP A 43 3.66 12.06 1.89
CA ASP A 43 3.78 13.41 1.34
C ASP A 43 3.51 13.42 -0.17
N THR A 44 3.98 12.40 -0.89
CA THR A 44 3.74 12.29 -2.34
C THR A 44 2.33 11.83 -2.65
N LEU A 45 1.73 10.98 -1.80
CA LEU A 45 0.34 10.58 -1.92
C LEU A 45 -0.58 11.81 -1.76
N HIS A 46 -0.32 12.65 -0.76
CA HIS A 46 -1.07 13.89 -0.55
C HIS A 46 -0.93 14.84 -1.73
N ALA A 47 0.30 15.09 -2.20
CA ALA A 47 0.54 15.93 -3.37
C ALA A 47 -0.15 15.37 -4.64
N PHE A 48 -0.11 14.05 -4.83
CA PHE A 48 -0.79 13.38 -5.93
C PHE A 48 -2.32 13.52 -5.84
N ASP A 49 -2.90 13.38 -4.65
CA ASP A 49 -4.33 13.52 -4.43
C ASP A 49 -4.82 14.96 -4.66
N GLU A 50 -4.03 15.97 -4.26
CA GLU A 50 -4.29 17.38 -4.55
C GLU A 50 -4.27 17.67 -6.05
N GLU A 51 -3.28 17.13 -6.76
CA GLU A 51 -3.14 17.27 -8.21
C GLU A 51 -4.31 16.62 -8.94
N GLN A 52 -4.67 15.37 -8.60
CA GLN A 52 -5.82 14.65 -9.15
C GLN A 52 -7.14 15.41 -8.91
N HIS A 53 -7.34 15.95 -7.71
CA HIS A 53 -8.50 16.80 -7.42
C HIS A 53 -8.53 18.07 -8.26
N ALA A 54 -7.38 18.70 -8.52
CA ALA A 54 -7.28 19.89 -9.36
C ALA A 54 -7.60 19.57 -10.84
N TYR A 55 -7.12 18.43 -11.35
CA TYR A 55 -7.45 17.95 -12.70
C TYR A 55 -8.94 17.67 -12.86
N HIS A 56 -9.56 16.89 -11.96
CA HIS A 56 -11.00 16.60 -12.04
C HIS A 56 -11.87 17.86 -11.91
N LYS A 57 -11.50 18.82 -11.05
CA LYS A 57 -12.19 20.11 -10.96
C LYS A 57 -12.07 20.90 -12.27
N SER A 58 -10.91 20.89 -12.91
CA SER A 58 -10.68 21.60 -14.17
C SER A 58 -11.43 20.97 -15.35
N ALA A 59 -11.45 19.63 -15.42
CA ALA A 59 -12.21 18.87 -16.43
C ALA A 59 -13.74 19.08 -16.28
N SER A 60 -14.24 19.09 -15.04
CA SER A 60 -15.66 19.38 -14.74
C SER A 60 -16.08 20.80 -15.17
N VAL A 61 -15.22 21.80 -14.94
CA VAL A 61 -15.48 23.20 -15.31
C VAL A 61 -15.48 23.38 -16.84
N LEU A 62 -14.64 22.65 -17.57
CA LEU A 62 -14.64 22.66 -19.04
C LEU A 62 -15.88 21.98 -19.62
N SER A 63 -16.35 20.89 -19.03
CA SER A 63 -17.55 20.16 -19.47
C SER A 63 -18.84 20.98 -19.27
N GLN A 64 -18.94 21.76 -18.18
CA GLN A 64 -20.09 22.65 -17.94
C GLN A 64 -20.11 23.91 -18.82
N ARG A 65 -18.96 24.35 -19.34
CA ARG A 65 -18.89 25.54 -20.20
C ARG A 65 -19.40 25.26 -21.62
N SER A 66 -19.42 24.00 -22.03
CA SER A 66 -19.90 23.55 -23.34
C SER A 66 -21.43 23.40 -23.43
N THR A 67 -22.14 23.39 -22.30
CA THR A 67 -23.61 23.20 -22.27
C THR A 67 -24.41 24.50 -22.09
N SER A 68 -23.75 25.65 -21.92
CA SER A 68 -24.43 26.94 -21.67
C SER A 68 -24.41 27.94 -22.84
N SER A 69 -24.21 27.49 -24.08
CA SER A 69 -24.32 28.34 -25.26
C SER A 69 -25.21 27.73 -26.34
N THR A 70 -26.53 27.80 -26.15
CA THR A 70 -27.52 28.25 -27.16
C THR A 70 -28.95 27.99 -26.65
N LYS A 71 -29.69 29.05 -26.28
CA LYS A 71 -31.00 29.39 -26.90
C LYS A 71 -31.65 30.58 -26.19
N ALA A 72 -31.88 31.62 -26.97
CA ALA A 72 -32.93 32.60 -26.73
C ALA A 72 -34.20 32.21 -27.52
N THR A 73 -35.35 32.68 -27.00
CA THR A 73 -36.71 32.79 -27.58
C THR A 73 -37.68 31.59 -27.62
N ASP A 74 -38.68 31.71 -26.72
CA ASP A 74 -40.15 31.66 -26.90
C ASP A 74 -40.99 30.36 -26.89
N THR A 75 -41.72 30.25 -25.77
CA THR A 75 -43.16 29.93 -25.55
C THR A 75 -43.76 28.52 -25.66
N CYS A 76 -44.41 28.15 -24.52
CA CYS A 76 -45.67 27.42 -24.31
C CYS A 76 -45.73 25.87 -24.31
N ALA A 77 -45.68 25.34 -23.08
CA ALA A 77 -46.55 24.34 -22.43
C ALA A 77 -47.10 23.11 -23.19
N ALA A 78 -46.69 21.91 -22.75
CA ALA A 78 -47.57 20.82 -22.32
C ALA A 78 -46.75 19.70 -21.63
N GLU A 79 -47.33 19.14 -20.56
CA GLU A 79 -46.82 18.09 -19.67
C GLU A 79 -46.54 16.76 -20.38
N LYS A 80 -45.46 16.05 -20.01
CA LYS A 80 -45.53 14.66 -19.52
C LYS A 80 -44.17 14.09 -19.07
N ASP A 81 -44.28 13.25 -18.06
CA ASP A 81 -43.29 12.39 -17.42
C ASP A 81 -42.20 11.80 -18.33
N ASP A 82 -40.95 11.88 -17.87
CA ASP A 82 -40.11 10.70 -17.68
C ASP A 82 -38.90 11.05 -16.81
N ALA A 83 -38.97 10.62 -15.55
CA ALA A 83 -37.86 10.65 -14.61
C ALA A 83 -36.85 9.56 -15.00
N MET A 84 -35.96 9.86 -15.95
CA MET A 84 -34.77 9.04 -16.17
C MET A 84 -33.71 9.40 -15.12
N MET A 85 -33.52 8.44 -14.22
CA MET A 85 -32.45 8.29 -13.25
C MET A 85 -31.12 8.84 -13.76
N PHE A 86 -30.77 10.05 -13.32
CA PHE A 86 -29.37 10.45 -13.23
C PHE A 86 -28.73 9.56 -12.17
N GLY A 87 -27.89 8.62 -12.62
CA GLY A 87 -27.04 7.81 -11.76
C GLY A 87 -26.26 8.74 -10.84
N SER A 88 -26.63 8.68 -9.56
CA SER A 88 -25.96 9.37 -8.47
C SER A 88 -24.51 8.91 -8.44
N PHE A 89 -23.61 9.64 -9.09
CA PHE A 89 -22.18 9.56 -8.84
C PHE A 89 -21.97 9.97 -7.38
N ALA A 90 -21.78 8.97 -6.53
CA ALA A 90 -21.27 9.20 -5.19
C ALA A 90 -19.91 9.91 -5.35
N PRO A 91 -19.67 11.04 -4.66
CA PRO A 91 -18.34 11.65 -4.66
C PRO A 91 -17.32 10.61 -4.14
N PRO A 92 -16.10 10.59 -4.69
CA PRO A 92 -15.05 9.73 -4.16
C PRO A 92 -14.91 10.05 -2.66
N ALA A 93 -15.05 9.02 -1.84
CA ALA A 93 -14.94 9.16 -0.40
C ALA A 93 -13.64 9.90 -0.10
N ALA A 94 -13.73 11.01 0.65
CA ALA A 94 -12.57 11.71 1.16
C ALA A 94 -11.60 10.69 1.79
N PRO A 95 -10.27 10.85 1.62
CA PRO A 95 -9.30 10.01 2.30
C PRO A 95 -9.65 10.05 3.79
N SER A 96 -10.19 8.95 4.30
CA SER A 96 -10.49 8.86 5.72
C SER A 96 -9.13 8.99 6.41
N GLY A 97 -8.96 9.94 7.34
CA GLY A 97 -7.68 10.16 8.03
C GLY A 97 -7.08 8.90 8.69
N HIS A 98 -7.86 7.82 8.76
CA HIS A 98 -7.39 6.46 9.00
C HIS A 98 -6.24 6.01 8.09
N GLU A 99 -6.29 6.25 6.77
CA GLU A 99 -5.25 5.79 5.83
C GLU A 99 -3.92 6.52 6.06
N GLU A 100 -3.97 7.84 6.27
CA GLU A 100 -2.78 8.67 6.55
C GLU A 100 -2.14 8.27 7.88
N HIS A 101 -2.93 8.09 8.94
CA HIS A 101 -2.41 7.63 10.23
C HIS A 101 -1.81 6.22 10.17
N GLU A 102 -2.36 5.33 9.34
CA GLU A 102 -1.81 4.00 9.10
C GLU A 102 -0.50 4.05 8.30
N ILE A 103 -0.41 4.93 7.29
CA ILE A 103 0.82 5.20 6.54
C ILE A 103 1.91 5.76 7.47
N ASP A 104 1.59 6.74 8.30
CA ASP A 104 2.53 7.35 9.25
C ASP A 104 3.00 6.35 10.30
N ARG A 105 2.10 5.52 10.82
CA ARG A 105 2.45 4.43 11.72
C ARG A 105 3.43 3.46 11.06
N ARG A 106 3.20 3.08 9.80
CA ARG A 106 4.10 2.20 9.04
C ARG A 106 5.46 2.84 8.81
N LYS A 107 5.49 4.09 8.35
CA LYS A 107 6.73 4.87 8.15
C LYS A 107 7.53 5.00 9.45
N SER A 108 6.85 5.27 10.57
CA SER A 108 7.49 5.34 11.89
C SER A 108 8.10 4.01 12.32
N ALA A 109 7.42 2.88 12.09
CA ALA A 109 7.94 1.55 12.39
C ALA A 109 9.18 1.21 11.54
N GLN A 110 9.17 1.54 10.25
CA GLN A 110 10.32 1.36 9.36
C GLN A 110 11.54 2.20 9.81
N LEU A 111 11.31 3.47 10.15
CA LEU A 111 12.37 4.36 10.65
C LEU A 111 12.96 3.85 11.96
N LEU A 112 12.15 3.30 12.85
CA LEU A 112 12.63 2.70 14.10
C LEU A 112 13.49 1.46 13.85
N CYS A 113 13.15 0.62 12.87
CA CYS A 113 14.00 -0.50 12.45
C CYS A 113 15.35 -0.01 11.91
N LEU A 114 15.36 1.04 11.08
CA LEU A 114 16.58 1.63 10.54
C LEU A 114 17.47 2.28 11.62
N GLN A 115 16.86 2.77 12.69
CA GLN A 115 17.56 3.31 13.87
C GLN A 115 17.99 2.23 14.87
N GLU A 116 17.83 0.94 14.55
CA GLU A 116 18.11 -0.20 15.43
C GLU A 116 17.29 -0.22 16.74
N ARG A 117 16.15 0.49 16.78
CA ARG A 117 15.25 0.56 17.93
C ARG A 117 14.12 -0.46 17.79
N PHE A 118 14.48 -1.74 17.87
CA PHE A 118 13.56 -2.85 17.58
C PHE A 118 12.45 -3.02 18.63
N ASP A 119 12.70 -2.61 19.87
CA ASP A 119 11.72 -2.61 20.96
C ASP A 119 10.55 -1.64 20.69
N ALA A 120 10.87 -0.42 20.28
CA ALA A 120 9.90 0.60 19.92
C ALA A 120 9.14 0.21 18.64
N ALA A 121 9.83 -0.36 17.65
CA ALA A 121 9.18 -0.87 16.44
C ALA A 121 8.21 -2.02 16.75
N ALA A 122 8.57 -2.95 17.63
CA ALA A 122 7.71 -4.06 18.06
C ALA A 122 6.46 -3.58 18.81
N ALA A 123 6.53 -2.47 19.54
CA ALA A 123 5.38 -1.88 20.23
C ALA A 123 4.31 -1.35 19.25
N LEU A 124 4.71 -0.93 18.05
CA LEU A 124 3.80 -0.47 17.00
C LEU A 124 3.13 -1.63 16.25
N MET A 125 3.50 -2.87 16.49
CA MET A 125 2.94 -4.04 15.80
C MET A 125 1.84 -4.75 16.61
N PRO A 126 0.87 -5.39 15.94
CA PRO A 126 -0.11 -6.21 16.63
C PRO A 126 0.56 -7.41 17.34
N PRO A 127 0.01 -7.89 18.47
CA PRO A 127 0.58 -8.99 19.24
C PRO A 127 0.55 -10.34 18.50
N THR A 128 -0.29 -10.46 17.47
CA THR A 128 -0.43 -11.65 16.62
C THR A 128 0.62 -11.74 15.52
N SER A 129 1.42 -10.69 15.33
CA SER A 129 2.39 -10.58 14.24
C SER A 129 3.64 -11.45 14.47
N LEU A 130 4.11 -12.10 13.40
CA LEU A 130 5.39 -12.79 13.37
C LEU A 130 6.56 -11.81 13.36
N ALA A 131 6.44 -10.71 12.62
CA ALA A 131 7.44 -9.64 12.57
C ALA A 131 7.74 -9.08 13.97
N ARG A 132 6.72 -8.95 14.83
CA ARG A 132 6.89 -8.50 16.23
C ARG A 132 7.79 -9.45 17.03
N ILE A 133 7.55 -10.76 16.89
CA ILE A 133 8.36 -11.80 17.54
C ILE A 133 9.81 -11.73 17.03
N ARG A 134 10.00 -11.59 15.71
CA ARG A 134 11.34 -11.45 15.10
C ARG A 134 12.09 -10.22 15.63
N LEU A 135 11.45 -9.05 15.68
CA LEU A 135 12.07 -7.83 16.21
C LEU A 135 12.53 -7.98 17.66
N LEU A 136 11.68 -8.54 18.53
CA LEU A 136 12.04 -8.76 19.93
C LEU A 136 13.16 -9.80 20.08
N CYS A 137 13.16 -10.84 19.24
CA CYS A 137 14.24 -11.82 19.17
C CYS A 137 15.56 -11.18 18.73
N ILE A 138 15.53 -10.26 17.76
CA ILE A 138 16.71 -9.49 17.33
C ILE A 138 17.20 -8.61 18.48
N GLN A 139 16.31 -7.88 19.15
CA GLN A 139 16.66 -7.05 20.31
C GLN A 139 17.38 -7.85 21.41
N ALA A 140 16.89 -9.05 21.72
CA ALA A 140 17.50 -9.92 22.72
C ALA A 140 18.95 -10.33 22.37
N ARG A 141 19.32 -10.31 21.09
CA ARG A 141 20.67 -10.62 20.63
C ARG A 141 21.65 -9.48 20.82
N TYR A 142 21.17 -8.24 20.84
CA TYR A 142 21.99 -7.06 21.13
C TYR A 142 22.30 -6.89 22.62
N LEU A 143 21.59 -7.59 23.51
CA LEU A 143 21.89 -7.60 24.95
C LEU A 143 23.18 -8.38 25.22
N ALA A 144 24.16 -7.74 25.86
CA ALA A 144 25.48 -8.35 26.13
C ALA A 144 25.43 -9.49 27.16
N ASP A 145 24.55 -9.40 28.14
CA ASP A 145 24.37 -10.44 29.17
C ASP A 145 23.38 -11.52 28.71
N VAL A 146 23.79 -12.78 28.85
CA VAL A 146 22.98 -13.96 28.55
C VAL A 146 21.77 -14.06 29.49
N GLY A 147 21.95 -13.74 30.77
CA GLY A 147 20.86 -13.75 31.75
C GLY A 147 19.79 -12.71 31.43
N ALA A 148 20.21 -11.49 31.12
CA ALA A 148 19.33 -10.42 30.64
C ALA A 148 18.62 -10.81 29.32
N ALA A 149 19.32 -11.43 28.37
CA ALA A 149 18.73 -11.85 27.10
C ALA A 149 17.66 -12.93 27.27
N VAL A 150 17.92 -13.95 28.09
CA VAL A 150 16.96 -15.04 28.34
C VAL A 150 15.74 -14.54 29.11
N SER A 151 15.94 -13.72 30.15
CA SER A 151 14.82 -13.11 30.88
C SER A 151 13.97 -12.21 29.98
N PHE A 152 14.60 -11.41 29.12
CA PHE A 152 13.89 -10.60 28.13
C PHE A 152 13.05 -11.45 27.17
N LEU A 153 13.60 -12.54 26.63
CA LEU A 153 12.88 -13.47 25.76
C LEU A 153 11.70 -14.15 26.48
N ALA A 154 11.91 -14.59 27.72
CA ALA A 154 10.87 -15.23 28.52
C ALA A 154 9.72 -14.27 28.89
N SER A 155 10.03 -13.00 29.15
CA SER A 155 9.01 -12.01 29.52
C SER A 155 8.29 -11.39 28.32
N ASN A 156 8.98 -11.16 27.20
CA ASN A 156 8.44 -10.39 26.07
C ASN A 156 8.06 -11.24 24.86
N VAL A 157 8.73 -12.38 24.63
CA VAL A 157 8.52 -13.20 23.42
C VAL A 157 7.70 -14.45 23.72
N ALA A 158 8.05 -15.21 24.76
CA ALA A 158 7.37 -16.46 25.10
C ALA A 158 5.84 -16.34 25.25
N PRO A 159 5.29 -15.25 25.83
CA PRO A 159 3.84 -15.07 25.93
C PRO A 159 3.16 -14.79 24.58
N LEU A 160 3.90 -14.32 23.56
CA LEU A 160 3.35 -13.94 22.26
C LEU A 160 3.29 -15.12 21.27
N VAL A 161 4.20 -16.10 21.41
CA VAL A 161 4.31 -17.24 20.49
C VAL A 161 2.98 -18.00 20.29
N PRO A 162 2.19 -18.31 21.34
CA PRO A 162 0.92 -19.04 21.16
C PRO A 162 -0.17 -18.25 20.44
N PHE A 163 -0.09 -16.92 20.44
CA PHE A 163 -1.10 -16.03 19.85
C PHE A 163 -0.72 -15.51 18.47
N CYS A 164 0.42 -15.96 17.94
CA CYS A 164 0.87 -15.61 16.59
C CYS A 164 -0.03 -16.25 15.53
N VAL A 165 -0.19 -15.59 14.38
CA VAL A 165 -0.88 -16.15 13.20
C VAL A 165 -0.26 -17.50 12.80
N ASN A 166 1.06 -17.62 12.90
CA ASN A 166 1.77 -18.88 12.71
C ASN A 166 2.60 -19.23 13.96
N PRO A 167 2.04 -20.03 14.89
CA PRO A 167 2.70 -20.38 16.14
C PRO A 167 3.91 -21.30 15.93
N VAL A 168 3.92 -22.10 14.84
CA VAL A 168 5.04 -23.00 14.51
C VAL A 168 6.27 -22.18 14.13
N LEU A 169 6.12 -21.27 13.16
CA LEU A 169 7.21 -20.37 12.76
C LEU A 169 7.63 -19.45 13.91
N GLY A 170 6.68 -18.95 14.71
CA GLY A 170 6.98 -18.17 15.90
C GLY A 170 7.85 -18.95 16.90
N HIS A 171 7.53 -20.22 17.14
CA HIS A 171 8.31 -21.10 18.00
C HIS A 171 9.69 -21.41 17.44
N GLU A 172 9.80 -21.68 16.14
CA GLU A 172 11.09 -21.90 15.46
C GLU A 172 12.02 -20.70 15.60
N VAL A 173 11.50 -19.49 15.35
CA VAL A 173 12.27 -18.23 15.52
C VAL A 173 12.71 -18.05 16.96
N TYR A 174 11.81 -18.29 17.93
CA TYR A 174 12.12 -18.21 19.35
C TYR A 174 13.19 -19.22 19.76
N ALA A 175 13.05 -20.49 19.37
CA ALA A 175 13.98 -21.57 19.70
C ALA A 175 15.36 -21.38 19.05
N ALA A 176 15.39 -20.93 17.79
CA ALA A 176 16.63 -20.56 17.11
C ALA A 176 17.34 -19.41 17.83
N THR A 177 16.58 -18.41 18.29
CA THR A 177 17.14 -17.27 19.04
C THR A 177 17.70 -17.70 20.39
N LEU A 178 16.98 -18.54 21.13
CA LEU A 178 17.49 -19.11 22.39
C LEU A 178 18.78 -19.90 22.17
N THR A 179 18.81 -20.78 21.18
CA THR A 179 20.00 -21.58 20.84
C THR A 179 21.20 -20.68 20.53
N ASN A 180 20.97 -19.57 19.82
CA ASN A 180 22.00 -18.57 19.53
C ASN A 180 22.45 -17.78 20.77
N VAL A 181 21.55 -17.47 21.70
CA VAL A 181 21.87 -16.76 22.96
C VAL A 181 22.75 -17.62 23.86
N PHE A 182 22.51 -18.93 23.91
CA PHE A 182 23.33 -19.88 24.68
C PHE A 182 24.64 -20.28 23.99
N ASN A 183 24.83 -19.92 22.72
CA ASN A 183 26.04 -20.29 21.99
C ASN A 183 27.24 -19.42 22.45
N PRO A 184 28.35 -20.03 22.92
CA PRO A 184 29.54 -19.29 23.34
C PRO A 184 30.24 -18.53 22.20
N HIS A 185 29.92 -18.84 20.94
CA HIS A 185 30.40 -18.12 19.76
C HIS A 185 29.29 -17.28 19.14
N ARG A 186 28.73 -16.38 19.95
CA ARG A 186 27.64 -15.48 19.57
C ARG A 186 28.09 -14.59 18.42
N ARG A 187 27.74 -14.96 17.19
CA ARG A 187 27.88 -14.08 16.02
C ARG A 187 26.62 -13.25 15.90
N LEU A 188 26.77 -11.94 15.90
CA LEU A 188 25.77 -11.06 15.32
C LEU A 188 25.64 -11.48 13.85
N LEU A 189 24.46 -12.03 13.50
CA LEU A 189 24.16 -12.29 12.10
C LEU A 189 24.19 -10.92 11.42
N GLN A 190 24.84 -10.86 10.25
CA GLN A 190 24.77 -9.69 9.40
C GLN A 190 23.30 -9.54 9.00
N LEU A 191 22.61 -8.66 9.73
CA LEU A 191 21.19 -8.41 9.56
C LEU A 191 21.04 -7.38 8.47
N ASP A 192 20.35 -7.74 7.42
CA ASP A 192 19.93 -6.77 6.43
C ASP A 192 18.72 -6.00 6.98
N ILE A 193 19.01 -4.83 7.55
CA ILE A 193 18.03 -3.97 8.21
C ILE A 193 16.99 -3.47 7.21
N GLU A 194 17.34 -3.35 5.93
CA GLU A 194 16.44 -2.88 4.89
C GLU A 194 15.38 -3.93 4.55
N THR A 195 15.76 -5.21 4.45
CA THR A 195 14.77 -6.29 4.25
C THR A 195 13.90 -6.48 5.48
N LEU A 196 14.45 -6.32 6.68
CA LEU A 196 13.65 -6.33 7.91
C LEU A 196 12.63 -5.19 7.93
N ALA A 197 13.03 -3.97 7.59
CA ALA A 197 12.11 -2.83 7.53
C ALA A 197 10.99 -3.01 6.49
N LYS A 198 11.29 -3.68 5.37
CA LYS A 198 10.27 -4.08 4.38
C LYS A 198 9.29 -5.09 4.97
N GLU A 199 9.78 -6.17 5.59
CA GLU A 199 8.93 -7.17 6.24
C GLU A 199 8.01 -6.56 7.29
N VAL A 200 8.53 -5.64 8.11
CA VAL A 200 7.75 -4.88 9.10
C VAL A 200 6.60 -4.10 8.45
N ASN A 201 6.88 -3.45 7.32
CA ASN A 201 5.86 -2.69 6.59
C ASN A 201 4.82 -3.59 5.96
N ASP A 202 5.24 -4.71 5.37
CA ASP A 202 4.34 -5.65 4.70
C ASP A 202 3.37 -6.27 5.72
N GLU A 203 3.87 -6.65 6.90
CA GLU A 203 3.03 -7.17 7.99
C GLU A 203 2.03 -6.13 8.52
N LEU A 204 2.44 -4.86 8.65
CA LEU A 204 1.55 -3.77 9.06
C LEU A 204 0.57 -3.36 7.94
N CYS A 205 0.93 -3.59 6.67
CA CYS A 205 0.06 -3.37 5.52
C CYS A 205 -1.01 -4.47 5.41
N GLY A 206 -0.77 -5.64 6.03
CA GLY A 206 -1.68 -6.78 6.06
C GLY A 206 -1.63 -7.66 4.82
N GLU A 207 -2.16 -8.90 4.94
CA GLU A 207 -2.35 -9.84 3.83
C GLU A 207 -3.50 -9.37 2.92
N GLY A 208 -3.29 -8.26 2.20
CA GLY A 208 -4.33 -7.59 1.40
C GLY A 208 -3.81 -7.15 0.03
N HIS A 209 -3.56 -8.12 -0.84
CA HIS A 209 -3.22 -8.04 -2.27
C HIS A 209 -2.00 -7.18 -2.65
N PRO A 210 -1.03 -7.68 -3.45
CA PRO A 210 0.04 -6.82 -3.99
C PRO A 210 -0.56 -5.62 -4.74
N SER A 211 0.13 -4.47 -4.73
CA SER A 211 -0.30 -3.36 -5.58
C SER A 211 -0.38 -3.87 -7.01
N SER A 212 -1.46 -3.57 -7.73
CA SER A 212 -1.59 -3.93 -9.15
C SER A 212 -0.37 -3.45 -9.95
N LEU A 213 0.24 -2.33 -9.54
CA LEU A 213 1.48 -1.80 -10.10
C LEU A 213 2.71 -2.68 -9.81
N ASP A 214 2.83 -3.25 -8.62
CA ASP A 214 3.89 -4.22 -8.29
C ASP A 214 3.72 -5.53 -9.09
N ILE A 215 2.47 -5.96 -9.34
CA ILE A 215 2.19 -7.12 -10.21
C ILE A 215 2.63 -6.83 -11.65
N LEU A 216 2.26 -5.65 -12.17
CA LEU A 216 2.62 -5.21 -13.53
C LEU A 216 4.14 -5.08 -13.70
N PHE A 217 4.85 -4.50 -12.71
CA PHE A 217 6.31 -4.44 -12.75
C PHE A 217 6.96 -5.83 -12.72
N ASN A 218 6.46 -6.73 -11.88
CA ASN A 218 6.95 -8.11 -11.86
C ASN A 218 6.70 -8.82 -13.20
N TRP A 219 5.55 -8.60 -13.83
CA TRP A 219 5.24 -9.13 -15.16
C TRP A 219 6.15 -8.56 -16.25
N ALA A 220 6.38 -7.24 -16.26
CA ALA A 220 7.29 -6.60 -17.20
C ALA A 220 8.73 -7.11 -17.05
N TYR A 221 9.20 -7.23 -15.80
CA TYR A 221 10.51 -7.82 -15.50
C TYR A 221 10.63 -9.27 -15.98
N TRP A 222 9.58 -10.07 -15.81
CA TRP A 222 9.52 -11.43 -16.33
C TRP A 222 9.60 -11.47 -17.86
N GLN A 223 8.94 -10.56 -18.56
CA GLN A 223 9.02 -10.48 -20.03
C GLN A 223 10.42 -10.10 -20.51
N GLU A 224 11.09 -9.16 -19.86
CA GLU A 224 12.46 -8.75 -20.20
C GLU A 224 13.50 -9.86 -19.96
N THR A 225 13.30 -10.67 -18.92
CA THR A 225 14.24 -11.73 -18.53
C THR A 225 13.97 -13.07 -19.20
N SER A 226 12.78 -13.26 -19.80
CA SER A 226 12.39 -14.48 -20.52
C SER A 226 12.54 -14.39 -22.04
N ALA A 227 13.01 -13.24 -22.56
CA ALA A 227 13.34 -13.00 -23.96
C ALA A 227 14.82 -13.34 -24.25
#